data_AF-A0A259C7D3-F1
#
_entry.id   AF-A0A259C7D3-F1
#
_cell.length_a   1.000
_cell.length_b   1.000
_cell.length_c   1.000
_cell.angle_alpha   90.00
_cell.angle_beta   90.00
_cell.angle_gamma   90.00
#
_symmetry.space_group_name_H-M   'P 1'
#
loop_
_entity.id
_entity.type
_entity.pdbx_description
1 polymer ?
#
loop_
_entity_poly.entity_id
_entity_poly.type
_entity_poly.pdbx_seq_one_letter_code
_entity_poly.pdbx_strand_id
1 'polypeptide(L)'
;MKALEYYHQELKARGYQSDPAQLLAIERLQRCEDEWIAYKEIRSSGLKKKLFKPKLPRGVYLWGGVGRGKSFLMDCFYAASPLEKKIRIHFHEFMREVHRELHELSGMADPLDELSKRIANRYRLICFDEFHINDIADAMILYRLLSALFEDRVQFVMTSNYRPDQLYPNGLHRDRLLPAIKLLEDQLDVLNVDAGSDYRRVQMAQVEAYLTPLGA
;
A
#
# COMPACT_ATOMS: atom_id res chain seq x y z
N MET A 1 -4.99 -13.84 15.37
CA MET A 1 -6.03 -12.83 15.68
C MET A 1 -6.13 -11.94 14.47
N LYS A 2 -7.35 -11.72 13.97
CA LYS A 2 -7.59 -10.97 12.73
C LYS A 2 -7.31 -9.48 12.93
N ALA A 3 -6.92 -8.77 11.86
CA ALA A 3 -6.67 -7.33 11.89
C ALA A 3 -7.86 -6.52 12.45
N LEU A 4 -9.10 -6.87 12.06
CA LEU A 4 -10.31 -6.19 12.54
C LEU A 4 -10.56 -6.43 14.04
N GLU A 5 -10.29 -7.64 14.53
CA GLU A 5 -10.43 -7.97 15.96
C GLU A 5 -9.44 -7.17 16.79
N TYR A 6 -8.17 -7.14 16.34
CA TYR A 6 -7.11 -6.38 16.99
C TYR A 6 -7.45 -4.87 17.01
N TYR A 7 -7.97 -4.34 15.91
CA TYR A 7 -8.42 -2.95 15.83
C TYR A 7 -9.48 -2.60 16.87
N HIS A 8 -10.53 -3.42 17.02
CA HIS A 8 -11.58 -3.17 18.02
C HIS A 8 -11.07 -3.32 19.45
N GLN A 9 -10.13 -4.23 19.72
CA GLN A 9 -9.50 -4.36 21.02
C GLN A 9 -8.67 -3.12 21.37
N GLU A 10 -7.85 -2.64 20.43
CA GLU A 10 -7.02 -1.46 20.63
C GLU A 10 -7.85 -0.17 20.77
N LEU A 11 -8.93 -0.02 20.01
CA LEU A 11 -9.86 1.10 20.18
C LEU A 11 -10.42 1.16 21.61
N LYS A 12 -10.85 0.01 22.13
CA LYS A 12 -11.37 -0.11 23.51
C LYS A 12 -10.27 0.18 24.54
N ALA A 13 -9.08 -0.39 24.35
CA ALA A 13 -7.96 -0.23 25.28
C ALA A 13 -7.49 1.24 25.37
N ARG A 14 -7.50 1.97 24.24
CA ARG A 14 -7.05 3.37 24.17
C ARG A 14 -8.17 4.39 24.35
N GLY A 15 -9.42 3.95 24.46
CA GLY A 15 -10.60 4.84 24.55
C GLY A 15 -10.85 5.65 23.28
N TYR A 16 -10.42 5.15 22.11
CA TYR A 16 -10.60 5.82 20.83
C TYR A 16 -11.95 5.48 20.21
N GLN A 17 -12.48 6.43 19.43
CA GLN A 17 -13.65 6.21 18.59
C GLN A 17 -13.22 5.99 17.15
N SER A 18 -13.84 5.00 16.52
CA SER A 18 -13.67 4.70 15.10
C SER A 18 -14.49 5.68 14.26
N ASP A 19 -13.99 6.02 13.07
CA ASP A 19 -14.77 6.68 12.03
C ASP A 19 -15.03 5.76 10.83
N PRO A 20 -16.00 6.07 9.96
CA PRO A 20 -16.33 5.22 8.82
C PRO A 20 -15.18 5.00 7.84
N ALA A 21 -14.27 5.98 7.66
CA ALA A 21 -13.14 5.85 6.76
C ALA A 21 -12.10 4.87 7.33
N GLN A 22 -11.87 4.92 8.65
CA GLN A 22 -11.04 3.95 9.36
C GLN A 22 -11.63 2.54 9.30
N LEU A 23 -12.95 2.38 9.46
CA LEU A 23 -13.62 1.09 9.34
C LEU A 23 -13.43 0.48 7.94
N LEU A 24 -13.69 1.26 6.88
CA LEU A 24 -13.47 0.80 5.51
C LEU A 24 -12.01 0.40 5.26
N ALA A 25 -11.07 1.18 5.80
CA ALA A 25 -9.64 0.89 5.68
C ALA A 25 -9.25 -0.42 6.38
N ILE A 26 -9.69 -0.63 7.63
CA ILE A 26 -9.35 -1.86 8.37
C ILE A 26 -10.04 -3.09 7.77
N GLU A 27 -11.26 -2.96 7.26
CA GLU A 27 -11.92 -4.05 6.53
C GLU A 27 -11.15 -4.45 5.27
N ARG A 28 -10.62 -3.46 4.53
CA ARG A 28 -9.78 -3.77 3.37
C ARG A 28 -8.46 -4.42 3.77
N LEU A 29 -7.84 -3.96 4.85
CA LEU A 29 -6.63 -4.58 5.41
C LEU A 29 -6.89 -6.01 5.88
N GLN A 30 -8.06 -6.29 6.46
CA GLN A 30 -8.49 -7.66 6.79
C GLN A 30 -8.57 -8.54 5.55
N ARG A 31 -9.17 -8.04 4.45
CA ARG A 31 -9.21 -8.79 3.19
C ARG A 31 -7.81 -9.06 2.64
N CYS A 32 -6.88 -8.10 2.76
CA CYS A 32 -5.47 -8.31 2.40
C CYS A 32 -4.84 -9.44 3.22
N GLU A 33 -5.10 -9.48 4.53
CA GLU A 33 -4.67 -10.56 5.41
C GLU A 33 -5.21 -11.92 4.95
N ASP A 34 -6.52 -12.00 4.69
CA ASP A 34 -7.19 -13.23 4.26
C ASP A 34 -6.64 -13.73 2.89
N GLU A 35 -6.39 -12.81 1.94
CA GLU A 35 -5.73 -13.13 0.66
C GLU A 35 -4.32 -13.70 0.86
N TRP A 36 -3.56 -13.17 1.83
CA TRP A 36 -2.24 -13.68 2.19
C TRP A 36 -2.30 -15.08 2.81
N ILE A 37 -3.28 -15.36 3.66
CA ILE A 37 -3.50 -16.70 4.23
C ILE A 37 -3.76 -17.68 3.09
N ALA A 38 -4.71 -17.38 2.21
CA ALA A 38 -5.03 -18.22 1.05
C ALA A 38 -3.82 -18.43 0.12
N TYR A 39 -3.03 -17.37 -0.11
CA TYR A 39 -1.81 -17.44 -0.89
C TYR A 39 -0.78 -18.41 -0.28
N LYS A 40 -0.56 -18.34 1.04
CA LYS A 40 0.36 -19.25 1.76
C LYS A 40 -0.10 -20.70 1.68
N GLU A 41 -1.40 -20.96 1.85
CA GLU A 41 -1.97 -22.32 1.77
C GLU A 41 -1.75 -22.97 0.40
N ILE A 42 -1.88 -22.21 -0.68
CA ILE A 42 -1.60 -22.71 -2.03
C ILE A 42 -0.11 -23.02 -2.19
N ARG A 43 0.77 -22.17 -1.64
CA ARG A 43 2.23 -22.31 -1.79
C ARG A 43 2.86 -23.36 -0.88
N SER A 44 2.26 -23.68 0.25
CA SER A 44 2.74 -24.73 1.16
C SER A 44 2.47 -26.13 0.62
N SER A 45 1.45 -26.30 -0.22
CA SER A 45 1.16 -27.57 -0.88
C SER A 45 1.97 -27.72 -2.18
N GLY A 46 2.94 -28.65 -2.18
CA GLY A 46 3.81 -28.89 -3.34
C GLY A 46 3.07 -29.26 -4.64
N LEU A 47 1.94 -29.96 -4.52
CA LEU A 47 1.07 -30.32 -5.65
C LEU A 47 0.33 -29.09 -6.20
N LYS A 48 -0.29 -28.29 -5.31
CA LYS A 48 -1.02 -27.06 -5.69
C LYS A 48 -0.07 -26.00 -6.25
N LYS A 49 1.15 -25.88 -5.74
CA LYS A 49 2.17 -24.94 -6.23
C LYS A 49 2.59 -25.22 -7.69
N LYS A 50 2.59 -26.48 -8.12
CA LYS A 50 2.88 -26.85 -9.52
C LYS A 50 1.68 -26.63 -10.44
N LEU A 51 0.47 -26.85 -9.93
CA LEU A 51 -0.76 -26.72 -10.72
C LEU A 51 -1.29 -25.28 -10.79
N PHE A 52 -1.02 -24.46 -9.79
CA PHE A 52 -1.49 -23.10 -9.66
C PHE A 52 -0.32 -22.14 -9.38
N LYS A 53 -0.20 -21.09 -10.20
CA LYS A 53 0.59 -19.90 -9.86
C LYS A 53 -0.37 -18.88 -9.26
N PRO A 54 -0.58 -18.86 -7.93
CA PRO A 54 -1.49 -17.89 -7.33
C PRO A 54 -0.98 -16.47 -7.61
N LYS A 55 -1.91 -15.57 -7.95
CA LYS A 55 -1.63 -14.14 -8.07
C LYS A 55 -1.17 -13.60 -6.72
N LEU A 56 -0.31 -12.58 -6.73
CA LEU A 56 0.11 -11.92 -5.51
C LEU A 56 -1.11 -11.20 -4.90
N PRO A 57 -1.35 -11.28 -3.58
CA PRO A 57 -2.41 -10.52 -2.92
C PRO A 57 -2.29 -9.03 -3.22
N ARG A 58 -3.42 -8.34 -3.40
CA ARG A 58 -3.40 -6.93 -3.75
C ARG A 58 -3.10 -6.11 -2.50
N GLY A 59 -2.12 -5.23 -2.58
CA GLY A 59 -1.70 -4.39 -1.45
C GLY A 59 -2.66 -3.23 -1.21
N VAL A 60 -2.29 -2.38 -0.24
CA VAL A 60 -3.16 -1.28 0.21
C VAL A 60 -2.35 0.00 0.36
N TYR A 61 -2.85 1.10 -0.19
CA TYR A 61 -2.30 2.45 -0.04
C TYR A 61 -3.30 3.31 0.74
N LEU A 62 -2.98 3.62 1.98
CA LEU A 62 -3.78 4.47 2.86
C LEU A 62 -3.27 5.90 2.79
N TRP A 63 -4.13 6.83 2.42
CA TRP A 63 -3.78 8.25 2.40
C TRP A 63 -4.77 9.10 3.20
N GLY A 64 -4.31 10.26 3.64
CA GLY A 64 -5.13 11.26 4.31
C GLY A 64 -4.31 12.18 5.21
N GLY A 65 -4.92 13.18 5.82
CA GLY A 65 -4.23 14.16 6.66
C GLY A 65 -3.51 13.60 7.90
N VAL A 66 -2.73 14.46 8.55
CA VAL A 66 -2.06 14.14 9.82
C VAL A 66 -3.11 13.86 10.90
N GLY A 67 -2.85 12.90 11.78
CA GLY A 67 -3.73 12.59 12.92
C GLY A 67 -4.97 11.75 12.59
N ARG A 68 -5.08 11.18 11.39
CA ARG A 68 -6.24 10.35 10.97
C ARG A 68 -6.19 8.88 11.34
N GLY A 69 -5.17 8.44 12.08
CA GLY A 69 -5.04 7.04 12.49
C GLY A 69 -4.50 6.08 11.43
N LYS A 70 -3.89 6.57 10.34
CA LYS A 70 -3.24 5.73 9.32
C LYS A 70 -2.17 4.80 9.92
N SER A 71 -1.29 5.35 10.76
CA SER A 71 -0.26 4.58 11.46
C SER A 71 -0.86 3.56 12.42
N PHE A 72 -1.98 3.90 13.07
CA PHE A 72 -2.71 2.98 13.95
C PHE A 72 -3.33 1.81 13.16
N LEU A 73 -3.93 2.07 12.00
CA LEU A 73 -4.42 1.02 11.10
C LEU A 73 -3.28 0.12 10.62
N MET A 74 -2.13 0.73 10.30
CA MET A 74 -0.91 -0.02 9.95
C MET A 74 -0.42 -0.88 11.12
N ASP A 75 -0.43 -0.39 12.36
CA ASP A 75 -0.08 -1.17 13.57
C ASP A 75 -0.94 -2.43 13.63
N CYS A 76 -2.26 -2.27 13.49
CA CYS A 76 -3.22 -3.36 13.57
C CYS A 76 -2.98 -4.42 12.50
N PHE A 77 -2.80 -4.00 11.25
CA PHE A 77 -2.52 -4.91 10.15
C PHE A 77 -1.16 -5.60 10.30
N TYR A 78 -0.11 -4.85 10.66
CA TYR A 78 1.23 -5.42 10.81
C TYR A 78 1.27 -6.45 11.93
N ALA A 79 0.61 -6.19 13.07
CA ALA A 79 0.51 -7.14 14.17
C ALA A 79 -0.25 -8.42 13.77
N ALA A 80 -1.37 -8.30 13.06
CA ALA A 80 -2.19 -9.44 12.65
C ALA A 80 -1.60 -10.26 11.49
N SER A 81 -0.82 -9.63 10.59
CA SER A 81 -0.36 -10.25 9.34
C SER A 81 0.32 -11.62 9.55
N PRO A 82 -0.06 -12.67 8.79
CA PRO A 82 0.42 -14.04 8.97
C PRO A 82 1.83 -14.28 8.40
N LEU A 83 2.48 -13.24 7.86
CA LEU A 83 3.79 -13.33 7.25
C LEU A 83 4.91 -13.18 8.29
N GLU A 84 5.88 -14.08 8.22
CA GLU A 84 7.13 -13.98 9.00
C GLU A 84 8.12 -13.05 8.31
N LYS A 85 8.23 -13.15 6.97
CA LYS A 85 9.07 -12.28 6.14
C LYS A 85 8.36 -10.96 5.88
N LYS A 86 8.22 -10.13 6.92
CA LYS A 86 7.67 -8.77 6.83
C LYS A 86 8.57 -7.77 7.54
N ILE A 87 8.56 -6.54 7.05
CA ILE A 87 9.21 -5.40 7.71
C ILE A 87 8.29 -4.20 7.64
N ARG A 88 8.39 -3.36 8.66
CA ARG A 88 7.80 -2.02 8.67
C ARG A 88 8.91 -1.00 8.83
N ILE A 89 8.93 0.01 7.96
CA ILE A 89 10.02 0.98 7.85
C ILE A 89 9.50 2.29 7.24
N HIS A 90 10.12 3.42 7.58
CA HIS A 90 9.82 4.67 6.87
C HIS A 90 10.36 4.62 5.44
N PHE A 91 9.63 5.19 4.48
CA PHE A 91 10.04 5.13 3.07
C PHE A 91 11.44 5.71 2.81
N HIS A 92 11.77 6.84 3.43
CA HIS A 92 13.07 7.48 3.25
C HIS A 92 14.22 6.66 3.86
N GLU A 93 13.98 5.95 4.96
CA GLU A 93 14.95 5.00 5.54
C GLU A 93 15.25 3.87 4.57
N PHE A 94 14.21 3.28 3.99
CA PHE A 94 14.35 2.24 2.98
C PHE A 94 15.13 2.73 1.75
N MET A 95 14.83 3.94 1.24
CA MET A 95 15.55 4.50 0.09
C MET A 95 17.03 4.71 0.39
N ARG A 96 17.40 5.15 1.60
CA ARG A 96 18.81 5.24 2.00
C ARG A 96 19.52 3.88 1.94
N GLU A 97 18.86 2.81 2.40
CA GLU A 97 19.42 1.46 2.31
C GLU A 97 19.55 0.98 0.87
N VAL A 98 18.54 1.24 0.04
CA VAL A 98 18.54 0.92 -1.39
C VAL A 98 19.72 1.59 -2.09
N HIS A 99 19.93 2.90 -1.90
CA HIS A 99 21.04 3.61 -2.54
C HIS A 99 22.40 3.09 -2.06
N ARG A 100 22.53 2.74 -0.78
CA ARG A 100 23.75 2.11 -0.24
C ARG A 100 24.03 0.76 -0.90
N GLU A 101 23.04 -0.13 -0.95
CA GLU A 101 23.21 -1.45 -1.58
C GLU A 101 23.43 -1.34 -3.09
N LEU A 102 22.79 -0.38 -3.78
CA LEU A 102 23.06 -0.13 -5.20
C LEU A 102 24.49 0.36 -5.46
N HIS A 103 25.06 1.15 -4.54
CA HIS A 103 26.45 1.57 -4.65
C HIS A 103 27.41 0.37 -4.51
N GLU A 104 27.13 -0.57 -3.61
CA GLU A 104 27.88 -1.82 -3.45
C GLU A 104 27.75 -2.74 -4.67
N LEU A 105 26.62 -2.69 -5.37
CA LEU A 105 26.35 -3.42 -6.61
C LEU A 105 26.83 -2.69 -7.86
N SER A 106 27.56 -1.58 -7.71
CA SER A 106 28.09 -0.82 -8.85
C SER A 106 28.99 -1.70 -9.72
N GLY A 107 28.78 -1.62 -11.03
CA GLY A 107 29.48 -2.47 -12.01
C GLY A 107 28.75 -3.76 -12.40
N MET A 108 27.65 -4.11 -11.73
CA MET A 108 26.72 -5.11 -12.26
C MET A 108 25.87 -4.52 -13.39
N ALA A 109 25.47 -5.35 -14.36
CA ALA A 109 24.62 -4.92 -15.47
C ALA A 109 23.24 -4.43 -14.99
N ASP A 110 22.61 -5.20 -14.09
CA ASP A 110 21.25 -4.93 -13.59
C ASP A 110 21.21 -4.92 -12.05
N PRO A 111 21.77 -3.88 -11.41
CA PRO A 111 21.91 -3.84 -9.95
C PRO A 111 20.57 -3.78 -9.22
N LEU A 112 19.54 -3.17 -9.81
CA LEU A 112 18.19 -3.11 -9.24
C LEU A 112 17.52 -4.49 -9.19
N ASP A 113 17.71 -5.32 -10.22
CA ASP A 113 17.12 -6.66 -10.30
C ASP A 113 17.82 -7.64 -9.37
N GLU A 114 19.12 -7.45 -9.14
CA GLU A 114 19.84 -8.19 -8.09
C GLU A 114 19.40 -7.74 -6.70
N LEU A 115 19.26 -6.43 -6.49
CA LEU A 115 18.78 -5.88 -5.22
C LEU A 115 17.36 -6.34 -4.89
N SER A 116 16.45 -6.36 -5.86
CA SER A 116 15.07 -6.81 -5.65
C SER A 116 15.03 -8.27 -5.20
N LYS A 117 15.86 -9.15 -5.77
CA LYS A 117 16.01 -10.55 -5.32
C LYS A 117 16.51 -10.65 -3.89
N ARG A 118 17.52 -9.84 -3.53
CA ARG A 118 18.05 -9.77 -2.15
C ARG A 118 16.99 -9.31 -1.16
N ILE A 119 16.21 -8.29 -1.52
CA ILE A 119 15.09 -7.80 -0.71
C ILE A 119 14.01 -8.89 -0.61
N ALA A 120 13.63 -9.55 -1.71
CA ALA A 120 12.62 -10.61 -1.74
C ALA A 120 12.99 -11.86 -0.95
N ASN A 121 14.29 -12.09 -0.75
CA ASN A 121 14.79 -13.14 0.13
C ASN A 121 14.59 -12.79 1.61
N ARG A 122 14.69 -11.51 1.97
CA ARG A 122 14.45 -11.00 3.33
C ARG A 122 12.96 -10.81 3.62
N TYR A 123 12.23 -10.20 2.70
CA TYR A 123 10.86 -9.71 2.91
C TYR A 123 9.92 -10.12 1.78
N ARG A 124 8.68 -10.47 2.12
CA ARG A 124 7.56 -10.70 1.20
C ARG A 124 6.47 -9.63 1.30
N LEU A 125 6.44 -8.94 2.44
CA LEU A 125 5.58 -7.78 2.68
C LEU A 125 6.44 -6.66 3.26
N ILE A 126 6.35 -5.49 2.65
CA ILE A 126 6.97 -4.27 3.18
C ILE A 126 5.85 -3.28 3.51
N CYS A 127 5.78 -2.90 4.78
CA CYS A 127 4.86 -1.90 5.29
C CYS A 127 5.59 -0.55 5.33
N PHE A 128 5.35 0.31 4.35
CA PHE A 128 5.94 1.65 4.35
C PHE A 128 5.10 2.62 5.17
N ASP A 129 5.73 3.24 6.15
CA ASP A 129 5.18 4.43 6.78
C ASP A 129 5.69 5.70 6.10
N GLU A 130 4.82 6.71 6.10
CA GLU A 130 5.11 8.06 5.60
C GLU A 130 5.68 8.05 4.18
N PHE A 131 5.02 7.32 3.28
CA PHE A 131 5.40 7.25 1.88
C PHE A 131 5.22 8.62 1.20
N HIS A 132 6.32 9.33 0.98
CA HIS A 132 6.35 10.60 0.27
C HIS A 132 7.72 10.77 -0.39
N ILE A 133 7.75 11.47 -1.51
CA ILE A 133 8.96 11.63 -2.33
C ILE A 133 9.29 13.11 -2.38
N ASN A 134 10.48 13.47 -1.92
CA ASN A 134 11.02 14.83 -1.96
C ASN A 134 12.35 14.93 -2.73
N ASP A 135 13.06 13.81 -2.90
CA ASP A 135 14.35 13.75 -3.57
C ASP A 135 14.19 13.27 -5.02
N ILE A 136 14.91 13.94 -5.93
CA ILE A 136 14.99 13.55 -7.34
C ILE A 136 15.67 12.19 -7.51
N ALA A 137 16.68 11.86 -6.69
CA ALA A 137 17.39 10.59 -6.77
C ALA A 137 16.46 9.40 -6.54
N ASP A 138 15.53 9.54 -5.58
CA ASP A 138 14.51 8.53 -5.30
C ASP A 138 13.52 8.43 -6.45
N ALA A 139 13.00 9.58 -6.92
CA ALA A 139 12.06 9.63 -8.03
C ALA A 139 12.62 8.96 -9.30
N MET A 140 13.93 9.09 -9.54
CA MET A 140 14.60 8.55 -10.72
C MET A 140 14.64 7.01 -10.79
N ILE A 141 14.65 6.31 -9.65
CA ILE A 141 14.75 4.84 -9.61
C ILE A 141 13.46 4.15 -9.18
N LEU A 142 12.51 4.89 -8.62
CA LEU A 142 11.36 4.33 -7.91
C LEU A 142 10.53 3.37 -8.76
N TYR A 143 10.22 3.73 -10.01
CA TYR A 143 9.44 2.86 -10.89
C TYR A 143 10.11 1.51 -11.10
N ARG A 144 11.39 1.52 -11.48
CA ARG A 144 12.16 0.28 -11.73
C ARG A 144 12.28 -0.56 -10.47
N LEU A 145 12.55 0.07 -9.34
CA LEU A 145 12.65 -0.61 -8.05
C LEU A 145 11.33 -1.29 -7.66
N LEU A 146 10.21 -0.56 -7.70
CA LEU A 146 8.91 -1.12 -7.35
C LEU A 146 8.50 -2.23 -8.33
N SER A 147 8.73 -2.05 -9.63
CA SER A 147 8.43 -3.07 -10.65
C SER A 147 9.19 -4.37 -10.35
N ALA A 148 10.51 -4.28 -10.16
CA ALA A 148 11.34 -5.44 -9.85
C ALA A 148 10.91 -6.14 -8.55
N LEU A 149 10.56 -5.37 -7.51
CA LEU A 149 10.05 -5.91 -6.25
C LEU A 149 8.70 -6.64 -6.42
N PHE A 150 7.77 -6.10 -7.20
CA PHE A 150 6.52 -6.79 -7.51
C PHE A 150 6.74 -8.08 -8.31
N GLU A 151 7.63 -8.04 -9.31
CA GLU A 151 8.02 -9.21 -10.11
C GLU A 151 8.63 -10.31 -9.24
N ASP A 152 9.47 -9.93 -8.26
CA ASP A 152 10.04 -10.83 -7.26
C ASP A 152 9.08 -11.21 -6.11
N ARG A 153 7.79 -10.88 -6.27
CA ARG A 153 6.69 -11.24 -5.36
C ARG A 153 6.85 -10.61 -3.97
N VAL A 154 7.25 -9.35 -3.91
CA VAL A 154 7.18 -8.49 -2.72
C VAL A 154 5.95 -7.58 -2.87
N GLN A 155 5.09 -7.57 -1.86
CA GLN A 155 3.91 -6.70 -1.82
C GLN A 155 4.09 -5.57 -0.82
N PHE A 156 3.27 -4.52 -0.97
CA PHE A 156 3.30 -3.35 -0.10
C PHE A 156 1.97 -3.09 0.60
N VAL A 157 2.07 -2.58 1.83
CA VAL A 157 1.03 -1.74 2.44
C VAL A 157 1.68 -0.41 2.77
N MET A 158 1.04 0.70 2.44
CA MET A 158 1.64 2.02 2.50
C MET A 158 0.73 2.99 3.25
N THR A 159 1.31 3.86 4.07
CA THR A 159 0.62 5.05 4.60
C THR A 159 1.25 6.32 4.04
N SER A 160 0.43 7.30 3.65
CA SER A 160 0.90 8.60 3.14
C SER A 160 0.00 9.75 3.56
N ASN A 161 0.55 10.97 3.57
CA ASN A 161 -0.26 12.18 3.66
C ASN A 161 -0.76 12.67 2.29
N TYR A 162 -0.31 12.05 1.21
CA TYR A 162 -0.63 12.44 -0.16
C TYR A 162 -1.33 11.29 -0.89
N ARG A 163 -2.21 11.62 -1.82
CA ARG A 163 -2.66 10.64 -2.81
C ARG A 163 -1.51 10.26 -3.75
N PRO A 164 -1.53 9.09 -4.41
CA PRO A 164 -0.50 8.70 -5.38
C PRO A 164 -0.26 9.74 -6.47
N ASP A 165 -1.32 10.32 -7.04
CA ASP A 165 -1.26 11.37 -8.08
C ASP A 165 -0.65 12.69 -7.58
N GLN A 166 -0.61 12.90 -6.26
CA GLN A 166 -0.06 14.07 -5.60
C GLN A 166 1.36 13.86 -5.08
N LEU A 167 1.96 12.70 -5.31
CA LEU A 167 3.36 12.45 -4.97
C LEU A 167 4.30 13.33 -5.81
N TYR A 168 5.33 13.87 -5.16
CA TYR A 168 6.37 14.72 -5.77
C TYR A 168 5.79 15.89 -6.59
N PRO A 169 4.95 16.75 -5.96
CA PRO A 169 4.33 17.87 -6.68
C PRO A 169 5.40 18.85 -7.16
N ASN A 170 5.34 19.24 -8.43
CA ASN A 170 6.30 20.17 -9.06
C ASN A 170 7.77 19.73 -8.99
N GLY A 171 8.04 18.45 -8.74
CA GLY A 171 9.40 17.92 -8.71
C GLY A 171 10.07 17.91 -10.10
N LEU A 172 11.40 18.00 -10.12
CA LEU A 172 12.15 17.94 -11.37
C LEU A 172 11.99 16.58 -12.02
N HIS A 173 11.69 16.54 -13.32
CA HIS A 173 11.39 15.29 -14.05
C HIS A 173 10.21 14.48 -13.47
N ARG A 174 9.16 15.13 -12.96
CA ARG A 174 7.95 14.45 -12.44
C ARG A 174 7.32 13.49 -13.46
N ASP A 175 7.47 13.74 -14.75
CA ASP A 175 7.07 12.81 -15.82
C ASP A 175 7.65 11.39 -15.64
N ARG A 176 8.87 11.29 -15.11
CA ARG A 176 9.53 10.00 -14.81
C ARG A 176 8.91 9.26 -13.63
N LEU A 177 8.15 9.96 -12.77
CA LEU A 177 7.43 9.35 -11.66
C LEU A 177 6.04 8.81 -12.06
N LEU A 178 5.47 9.31 -13.17
CA LEU A 178 4.14 8.88 -13.63
C LEU A 178 4.00 7.34 -13.78
N PRO A 179 5.00 6.61 -14.31
CA PRO A 179 4.94 5.15 -14.36
C PRO A 179 4.89 4.49 -12.96
N ALA A 180 5.60 5.05 -11.97
CA ALA A 180 5.55 4.56 -10.59
C ALA A 180 4.17 4.80 -9.97
N ILE A 181 3.58 5.98 -10.17
CA ILE A 181 2.23 6.31 -9.70
C ILE A 181 1.22 5.32 -10.27
N LYS A 182 1.26 5.11 -11.59
CA LYS A 182 0.38 4.15 -12.26
C LYS A 182 0.57 2.72 -11.71
N LEU A 183 1.82 2.30 -11.51
CA LEU A 183 2.12 1.00 -10.93
C LEU A 183 1.53 0.84 -9.53
N LEU A 184 1.58 1.87 -8.69
CA LEU A 184 0.95 1.86 -7.36
C LEU A 184 -0.58 1.72 -7.47
N GLU A 185 -1.22 2.48 -8.36
CA GLU A 185 -2.68 2.42 -8.57
C GLU A 185 -3.14 1.07 -9.15
N ASP A 186 -2.34 0.46 -10.01
CA ASP A 186 -2.61 -0.85 -10.59
C ASP A 186 -2.46 -1.96 -9.53
N GLN A 187 -1.41 -1.93 -8.71
CA GLN A 187 -1.05 -3.01 -7.78
C GLN A 187 -1.64 -2.85 -6.37
N LEU A 188 -2.12 -1.67 -5.98
CA LEU A 188 -2.63 -1.38 -4.64
C LEU A 188 -4.06 -0.85 -4.70
N ASP A 189 -4.87 -1.20 -3.70
CA ASP A 189 -6.12 -0.49 -3.47
C ASP A 189 -5.83 0.80 -2.72
N VAL A 190 -6.23 1.93 -3.30
CA VAL A 190 -5.99 3.28 -2.76
C VAL A 190 -7.20 3.73 -1.95
N LEU A 191 -7.04 3.93 -0.65
CA LEU A 191 -8.12 4.32 0.27
C LEU A 191 -7.81 5.63 0.99
N ASN A 192 -8.81 6.50 1.02
CA ASN A 192 -8.78 7.72 1.83
C ASN A 192 -9.22 7.40 3.27
N VAL A 193 -8.43 7.81 4.25
CA VAL A 193 -8.68 7.67 5.68
C VAL A 193 -9.05 9.01 6.32
N ASP A 194 -9.25 10.07 5.53
CA ASP A 194 -9.86 11.32 6.01
C ASP A 194 -11.38 11.19 6.13
N ALA A 195 -11.91 11.25 7.35
CA ALA A 195 -13.35 11.32 7.63
C ALA A 195 -14.01 12.67 7.28
N GLY A 196 -13.25 13.63 6.73
CA GLY A 196 -13.69 15.00 6.47
C GLY A 196 -13.98 15.29 5.01
N SER A 197 -15.25 15.24 4.64
CA SER A 197 -15.85 15.90 3.45
C SER A 197 -15.71 15.22 2.08
N ASP A 198 -16.24 14.00 1.88
CA ASP A 198 -16.74 13.66 0.52
C ASP A 198 -17.86 12.60 0.48
N TYR A 199 -18.91 12.79 1.31
CA TYR A 199 -20.15 12.00 1.18
C TYR A 199 -21.04 12.43 0.02
N ARG A 200 -20.67 13.47 -0.76
CA ARG A 200 -21.51 13.97 -1.86
C ARG A 200 -21.60 13.00 -3.03
N ARG A 201 -20.61 12.13 -3.25
CA ARG A 201 -20.62 11.20 -4.39
C ARG A 201 -21.45 9.93 -4.17
N VAL A 202 -21.70 9.54 -2.92
CA VAL A 202 -22.50 8.33 -2.64
C VAL A 202 -24.00 8.63 -2.63
N GLN A 203 -24.43 9.86 -2.30
CA GLN A 203 -25.85 10.24 -2.31
C GLN A 203 -26.39 10.66 -3.70
N MET A 204 -25.54 11.10 -4.63
CA MET A 204 -26.00 11.50 -5.97
C MET A 204 -26.47 10.32 -6.85
N ALA A 205 -26.24 9.07 -6.44
CA ALA A 205 -26.78 7.89 -7.11
C ALA A 205 -28.23 7.55 -6.73
N GLN A 206 -28.82 8.24 -5.73
CA GLN A 206 -30.18 7.94 -5.24
C GLN A 206 -31.20 9.09 -5.40
N VAL A 207 -30.83 10.20 -6.05
CA VAL A 207 -31.80 11.25 -6.38
C VAL A 207 -32.34 10.97 -7.79
N GLU A 208 -33.48 10.27 -7.87
CA GLU A 208 -34.35 10.36 -9.05
C GLU A 208 -34.87 11.79 -9.14
N ALA A 209 -34.13 12.65 -9.86
CA ALA A 209 -34.56 13.99 -10.17
C ALA A 209 -35.67 13.92 -11.23
N TYR A 210 -36.92 14.09 -10.81
CA TYR A 210 -38.03 14.36 -11.73
C TYR A 210 -37.84 15.75 -12.34
N LEU A 211 -37.52 15.80 -13.64
CA LEU A 211 -37.60 17.03 -14.42
C LEU A 211 -39.02 17.14 -15.01
N THR A 212 -39.79 18.12 -14.55
CA THR A 212 -41.03 18.54 -15.22
C THR A 212 -40.79 19.84 -15.98
N PRO A 213 -41.33 20.00 -17.21
CA PRO A 213 -41.15 21.24 -17.96
C PRO A 213 -41.98 22.38 -17.35
N LEU A 214 -41.37 23.57 -17.28
CA LEU A 214 -42.06 24.83 -16.98
C LEU A 214 -42.81 25.29 -18.25
N GLY A 215 -44.13 25.16 -18.25
CA GLY A 215 -44.99 25.66 -19.32
C GLY A 215 -46.41 25.12 -19.28
N ALA A 216 -47.16 25.50 -18.24
CA ALA A 216 -48.62 25.53 -18.24
C ALA A 216 -49.09 26.98 -18.38
#